data_AF-R7SZ14-F1
#
_entry.id   AF-R7SZ14-F1
#
_cell.length_a   1.000
_cell.length_b   1.000
_cell.length_c   1.000
_cell.angle_alpha   90.00
_cell.angle_beta   90.00
_cell.angle_gamma   90.00
#
_symmetry.space_group_name_H-M   'P 1'
#
loop_
_entity.id
_entity.type
_entity.pdbx_description
1 polymer ?
#
loop_
_entity_poly.entity_id
_entity_poly.type
_entity_poly.pdbx_seq_one_letter_code
_entity_poly.pdbx_strand_id
1 'polypeptide(L)'
;MTNDEWARIRKDNHKEVERRRRGNINEGINELGRIVPNGSGEKAKGAILSRAVQYIHHLKENEARNIEKWTLEKLLMDQAMGDLQAQLEEMRRMWDEERVARQRAEAELELLRGHTAGAAAAGAAGGAGSTATTASDAAPKGSPKENGKRGREEGEDEKGDDEEVDGEERSKKPRVG
;
A
#
# COMPACT_ATOMS: atom_id res chain seq x y z
N MET A 1 21.06 -72.54 -13.98
CA MET A 1 21.09 -71.89 -12.66
C MET A 1 20.54 -72.85 -11.64
N THR A 2 21.30 -73.15 -10.60
CA THR A 2 20.92 -74.11 -9.55
C THR A 2 19.95 -73.46 -8.55
N ASN A 3 19.13 -74.26 -7.87
CA ASN A 3 18.16 -73.76 -6.86
C ASN A 3 18.84 -72.91 -5.78
N ASP A 4 20.09 -73.23 -5.44
CA ASP A 4 20.91 -72.50 -4.47
C ASP A 4 21.35 -71.11 -4.95
N GLU A 5 21.58 -70.93 -6.26
CA GLU A 5 21.88 -69.63 -6.86
C GLU A 5 20.67 -68.70 -6.82
N TRP A 6 19.47 -69.24 -7.10
CA TRP A 6 18.22 -68.47 -7.01
C TRP A 6 17.91 -68.01 -5.58
N ALA A 7 18.16 -68.86 -4.58
CA ALA A 7 18.00 -68.50 -3.17
C ALA A 7 18.99 -67.38 -2.74
N ARG A 8 20.24 -67.42 -3.22
CA ARG A 8 21.24 -66.38 -2.97
C ARG A 8 20.87 -65.05 -3.63
N ILE A 9 20.48 -65.07 -4.91
CA ILE A 9 20.05 -63.87 -5.64
C ILE A 9 18.88 -63.18 -4.92
N ARG A 10 17.88 -63.96 -4.48
CA ARG A 10 16.73 -63.41 -3.74
C ARG A 10 17.15 -62.77 -2.41
N LYS A 11 18.05 -63.42 -1.67
CA LYS A 11 18.56 -62.91 -0.39
C LYS A 11 19.36 -61.61 -0.59
N ASP A 12 20.22 -61.56 -1.60
CA ASP A 12 21.04 -60.37 -1.85
C ASP A 12 20.22 -59.21 -2.42
N ASN A 13 19.23 -59.52 -3.26
CA ASN A 13 18.26 -58.53 -3.70
C ASN A 13 17.47 -57.94 -2.51
N HIS A 14 17.03 -58.77 -1.57
CA HIS A 14 16.34 -58.29 -0.37
C HIS A 14 17.23 -57.38 0.49
N LYS A 15 18.50 -57.72 0.69
CA LYS A 15 19.48 -56.86 1.41
C LYS A 15 19.69 -55.53 0.68
N GLU A 16 19.78 -55.58 -0.64
CA GLU A 16 19.97 -54.40 -1.49
C GLU A 16 18.80 -53.42 -1.35
N VAL A 17 17.56 -53.94 -1.38
CA VAL A 17 16.35 -53.14 -1.15
C VAL A 17 16.39 -52.47 0.22
N GLU A 18 16.69 -53.23 1.28
CA GLU A 18 16.74 -52.68 2.64
C GLU A 18 17.89 -51.67 2.82
N ARG A 19 19.03 -51.89 2.16
CA ARG A 19 20.15 -50.94 2.17
C ARG A 19 19.77 -49.61 1.51
N ARG A 20 19.07 -49.65 0.37
CA ARG A 20 18.54 -48.44 -0.29
C ARG A 20 17.54 -47.72 0.59
N ARG A 21 16.58 -48.45 1.18
CA ARG A 21 15.61 -47.89 2.13
C ARG A 21 16.31 -47.15 3.28
N ARG A 22 17.34 -47.75 3.88
CA ARG A 22 18.13 -47.12 4.95
C ARG A 22 18.89 -45.89 4.46
N GLY A 23 19.45 -45.94 3.25
CA GLY A 23 20.09 -44.80 2.59
C GLY A 23 19.13 -43.61 2.49
N ASN A 24 17.96 -43.83 1.87
CA ASN A 24 16.95 -42.78 1.67
C ASN A 24 16.47 -42.18 3.00
N ILE A 25 16.26 -42.99 4.04
CA ILE A 25 15.88 -42.48 5.37
C ILE A 25 16.99 -41.60 5.97
N ASN A 26 18.25 -42.02 5.83
CA ASN A 26 19.37 -41.24 6.35
C ASN A 26 19.53 -39.92 5.61
N GLU A 27 19.37 -39.93 4.29
CA GLU A 27 19.37 -38.73 3.46
C GLU A 27 18.25 -37.77 3.89
N GLY A 28 17.02 -38.26 4.07
CA GLY A 28 15.90 -37.45 4.53
C GLY A 28 16.13 -36.82 5.91
N ILE A 29 16.72 -37.56 6.86
CA ILE A 29 17.05 -37.02 8.19
C ILE A 29 18.17 -35.98 8.10
N ASN A 30 19.18 -36.21 7.26
CA ASN A 30 20.26 -35.25 7.08
C ASN A 30 19.78 -33.95 6.42
N GLU A 31 18.85 -34.04 5.46
CA GLU A 31 18.25 -32.87 4.83
C GLU A 31 17.43 -32.06 5.84
N LEU A 32 16.64 -32.75 6.67
CA LEU A 32 15.93 -32.11 7.78
C LEU A 32 16.89 -31.38 8.73
N GLY A 33 18.07 -31.95 9.01
CA GLY A 33 19.10 -31.31 9.81
C GLY A 33 19.62 -29.99 9.22
N ARG A 34 19.64 -29.84 7.89
CA ARG A 34 20.14 -28.61 7.23
C ARG A 34 19.19 -27.43 7.35
N ILE A 35 17.88 -27.69 7.35
CA ILE A 35 16.84 -26.64 7.37
C ILE A 35 16.40 -26.25 8.79
N VAL A 36 16.70 -27.10 9.78
CA VAL A 36 16.37 -26.84 11.18
C VAL A 36 17.52 -26.04 11.84
N PRO A 37 17.21 -24.97 12.60
CA PRO A 37 18.21 -24.20 13.32
C PRO A 37 19.13 -25.10 14.17
N ASN A 38 20.43 -24.84 14.11
CA ASN A 38 21.47 -25.61 14.81
C ASN A 38 21.51 -27.11 14.46
N GLY A 39 20.77 -27.58 13.44
CA GLY A 39 20.77 -28.99 13.01
C GLY A 39 21.93 -29.36 12.10
N SER A 40 22.60 -28.38 11.50
CA SER A 40 23.75 -28.62 10.62
C SER A 40 24.93 -29.18 11.42
N GLY A 41 25.41 -30.36 11.05
CA GLY A 41 26.50 -31.05 11.74
C GLY A 41 26.07 -31.92 12.93
N GLU A 42 24.78 -31.92 13.30
CA GLU A 42 24.23 -32.81 14.32
C GLU A 42 24.24 -34.25 13.80
N LYS A 43 24.77 -35.19 14.60
CA LYS A 43 24.89 -36.61 14.20
C LYS A 43 23.80 -37.47 14.86
N ALA A 44 23.19 -36.97 15.93
CA ALA A 44 22.12 -37.67 16.62
C ALA A 44 20.79 -37.50 15.87
N LYS A 45 20.37 -38.55 15.14
CA LYS A 45 19.09 -38.57 14.40
C LYS A 45 17.89 -38.22 15.29
N GLY A 46 17.87 -38.69 16.55
CA GLY A 46 16.81 -38.37 17.50
C GLY A 46 16.74 -36.89 17.87
N ALA A 47 17.90 -36.22 18.01
CA ALA A 47 17.97 -34.79 18.30
C ALA A 47 17.49 -33.95 17.11
N ILE A 48 17.89 -34.32 15.88
CA ILE A 48 17.41 -33.67 14.65
C ILE A 48 15.88 -33.75 14.57
N LEU A 49 15.30 -34.93 14.79
CA LEU A 49 13.85 -35.13 14.74
C LEU A 49 13.13 -34.32 15.82
N SER A 50 13.59 -34.37 17.07
CA SER A 50 12.97 -33.61 18.17
C SER A 50 13.02 -32.10 17.91
N ARG A 51 14.15 -31.59 17.43
CA ARG A 51 14.31 -30.17 17.12
C ARG A 51 13.49 -29.75 15.91
N ALA A 52 13.36 -30.60 14.90
CA ALA A 52 12.49 -30.35 13.76
C ALA A 52 11.03 -30.16 14.19
N VAL A 53 10.54 -31.02 15.08
CA VAL A 53 9.18 -30.90 15.64
C VAL A 53 9.01 -29.57 16.38
N GLN A 54 9.95 -29.22 17.26
CA GLN A 54 9.93 -27.93 17.96
C GLN A 54 9.95 -26.74 17.00
N TYR A 55 10.78 -26.82 15.96
CA TYR A 55 10.90 -25.76 14.97
C TYR A 55 9.62 -25.58 14.15
N ILE A 56 8.95 -26.67 13.77
CA ILE A 56 7.64 -26.60 13.09
C ILE A 56 6.60 -25.91 13.98
N HIS A 57 6.54 -26.25 15.27
CA HIS A 57 5.64 -25.57 16.21
C HIS A 57 5.96 -24.08 16.32
N HIS A 58 7.25 -23.73 16.46
CA HIS A 58 7.69 -22.34 16.53
C HIS A 58 7.36 -21.58 15.24
N LEU A 59 7.55 -22.16 14.06
CA LEU A 59 7.20 -21.54 12.78
C LEU A 59 5.70 -21.27 12.69
N LYS A 60 4.85 -22.23 13.09
CA LYS A 60 3.40 -22.04 13.09
C LYS A 60 2.94 -20.94 14.05
N GLU A 61 3.52 -20.88 15.24
CA GLU A 61 3.22 -19.81 16.21
C GLU A 61 3.76 -18.45 15.74
N ASN A 62 4.93 -18.44 15.10
CA ASN A 62 5.50 -17.22 14.52
C ASN A 62 4.68 -16.71 13.32
N GLU A 63 4.15 -17.60 12.49
CA GLU A 63 3.25 -17.25 11.39
C GLU A 63 1.95 -16.61 11.93
N ALA A 64 1.34 -17.22 12.96
CA ALA A 64 0.16 -16.63 13.60
C ALA A 64 0.44 -15.23 14.17
N ARG A 65 1.56 -15.06 14.91
CA ARG A 65 1.97 -13.75 15.43
C ARG A 65 2.27 -12.73 14.33
N ASN A 66 2.86 -13.15 13.22
CA ASN A 66 3.12 -12.28 12.08
C ASN A 66 1.81 -11.80 11.43
N ILE A 67 0.82 -12.68 11.30
CA ILE A 67 -0.51 -12.32 10.79
C ILE A 67 -1.19 -11.33 11.73
N GLU A 68 -1.18 -11.57 13.04
CA GLU A 68 -1.75 -10.64 14.03
C GLU A 68 -1.07 -9.26 14.00
N LYS A 69 0.26 -9.24 13.92
CA LYS A 69 1.03 -8.00 13.82
C LYS A 69 0.69 -7.24 12.55
N TRP A 70 0.70 -7.91 11.40
CA TRP A 70 0.42 -7.29 10.11
C TRP A 70 -1.01 -6.77 10.04
N THR A 71 -1.99 -7.52 10.54
CA THR A 71 -3.39 -7.08 10.56
C THR A 71 -3.58 -5.85 11.44
N LEU A 72 -2.94 -5.79 12.61
CA LEU A 72 -2.97 -4.60 13.46
C LEU A 72 -2.31 -3.39 12.80
N GLU A 73 -1.12 -3.56 12.24
CA GLU A 73 -0.40 -2.49 11.53
C GLU A 73 -1.21 -1.96 10.34
N LYS A 74 -1.83 -2.86 9.56
CA LYS A 74 -2.71 -2.49 8.46
C LYS A 74 -3.90 -1.66 8.94
N LEU A 75 -4.62 -2.11 9.98
CA LEU A 75 -5.79 -1.39 10.52
C LEU A 75 -5.42 0.01 11.02
N LEU A 76 -4.27 0.14 11.70
CA LEU A 76 -3.79 1.44 12.17
C LEU A 76 -3.42 2.38 11.00
N MET A 77 -2.79 1.85 9.96
CA MET A 77 -2.45 2.62 8.77
C MET A 77 -3.71 3.04 8.01
N ASP A 78 -4.69 2.14 7.84
CA ASP A 78 -5.97 2.42 7.18
C ASP A 78 -6.74 3.51 7.94
N GLN A 79 -6.75 3.47 9.29
CA GLN A 79 -7.36 4.52 10.11
C GLN A 79 -6.64 5.86 9.93
N ALA A 80 -5.31 5.89 10.02
CA ALA A 80 -4.54 7.12 9.86
C ALA A 80 -4.70 7.72 8.45
N MET A 81 -4.79 6.87 7.43
CA MET A 81 -5.05 7.28 6.05
C MET A 81 -6.44 7.89 5.91
N GLY A 82 -7.46 7.28 6.52
CA GLY A 82 -8.83 7.83 6.56
C GLY A 82 -8.89 9.19 7.26
N ASP A 83 -8.21 9.34 8.39
CA ASP A 83 -8.15 10.61 9.12
C ASP A 83 -7.47 11.72 8.29
N LEU A 84 -6.37 11.39 7.59
CA LEU A 84 -5.69 12.32 6.69
C LEU A 84 -6.56 12.70 5.48
N GLN A 85 -7.28 11.75 4.89
CA GLN A 85 -8.22 12.02 3.80
C GLN A 85 -9.33 12.96 4.25
N ALA A 86 -9.92 12.73 5.43
CA ALA A 86 -10.95 13.60 6.00
C ALA A 86 -10.43 15.03 6.24
N GLN A 87 -9.19 15.17 6.73
CA GLN A 87 -8.54 16.49 6.90
C GLN A 87 -8.34 17.21 5.55
N LEU A 88 -7.93 16.48 4.51
CA LEU A 88 -7.75 17.05 3.17
C LEU A 88 -9.09 17.49 2.57
N GLU A 89 -10.15 16.69 2.72
CA GLU A 89 -11.49 17.04 2.26
C GLU A 89 -12.01 18.29 2.97
N GLU A 90 -11.82 18.40 4.29
CA GLU A 90 -12.24 19.56 5.06
C GLU A 90 -11.45 20.82 4.66
N MET A 91 -10.13 20.72 4.49
CA MET A 91 -9.31 21.83 3.99
C MET A 91 -9.73 22.27 2.60
N ARG A 92 -10.06 21.32 1.72
CA ARG A 92 -10.56 21.61 0.38
C ARG A 92 -11.92 22.31 0.43
N ARG A 93 -12.84 21.85 1.30
CA ARG A 93 -14.16 22.47 1.52
C ARG A 93 -14.00 23.92 1.97
N MET A 94 -13.18 24.17 3.00
CA MET A 94 -12.92 25.53 3.49
C MET A 94 -12.31 26.43 2.40
N TRP A 95 -11.39 25.89 1.59
CA TRP A 95 -10.78 26.64 0.49
C TRP A 95 -11.81 27.00 -0.59
N ASP A 96 -12.70 26.07 -0.96
CA ASP A 96 -13.76 26.33 -1.94
C ASP A 96 -14.78 27.35 -1.42
N GLU A 97 -15.15 27.28 -0.14
CA GLU A 97 -16.02 28.27 0.51
C GLU A 97 -15.42 29.67 0.49
N GLU A 98 -14.15 29.79 0.88
CA GLU A 98 -13.41 31.04 0.88
C GLU A 98 -13.24 31.60 -0.56
N ARG A 99 -13.01 30.71 -1.53
CA ARG A 99 -12.94 31.10 -2.95
C ARG A 99 -14.28 31.65 -3.46
N VAL A 100 -15.39 30.99 -3.15
CA VAL A 100 -16.73 31.44 -3.54
C VAL A 100 -17.09 32.74 -2.83
N ALA A 101 -16.78 32.88 -1.54
CA ALA A 101 -17.00 34.12 -0.79
C ALA A 101 -16.21 35.28 -1.38
N ARG A 102 -14.92 35.07 -1.71
CA ARG A 102 -14.09 36.07 -2.39
C ARG A 102 -14.67 36.48 -3.74
N GLN A 103 -15.09 35.53 -4.57
CA GLN A 103 -15.72 35.82 -5.87
C GLN A 103 -17.00 36.64 -5.73
N ARG A 104 -17.84 36.34 -4.72
CA ARG A 104 -19.05 37.12 -4.43
C ARG A 104 -18.71 38.56 -4.02
N ALA A 105 -17.76 38.73 -3.09
CA ALA A 105 -17.32 40.04 -2.65
C ALA A 105 -16.71 40.87 -3.79
N GLU A 106 -15.90 40.24 -4.66
CA GLU A 106 -15.35 40.89 -5.86
C GLU A 106 -16.45 41.34 -6.83
N ALA A 107 -17.47 40.50 -7.07
CA ALA A 107 -18.60 40.86 -7.92
C ALA A 107 -19.44 42.01 -7.32
N GLU A 108 -19.68 42.00 -6.01
CA GLU A 108 -20.35 43.11 -5.31
C GLU A 108 -19.54 44.42 -5.42
N LEU A 109 -18.22 44.37 -5.24
CA LEU A 109 -17.34 45.52 -5.42
C LEU A 109 -17.33 46.02 -6.87
N GLU A 110 -17.35 45.13 -7.85
CA GLU A 110 -17.44 45.51 -9.27
C GLU A 110 -18.74 46.24 -9.58
N LEU A 111 -19.88 45.75 -9.07
CA LEU A 111 -21.17 46.44 -9.20
C LEU A 111 -21.14 47.82 -8.55
N LEU A 112 -20.63 47.95 -7.33
CA LEU A 112 -20.51 49.24 -6.64
C LEU A 112 -19.54 50.19 -7.35
N ARG A 113 -18.44 49.68 -7.89
CA ARG A 113 -17.48 50.45 -8.70
C ARG A 113 -18.11 50.94 -10.00
N GLY A 114 -18.93 50.11 -10.66
CA GLY A 114 -19.69 50.50 -11.85
C GLY A 114 -20.73 51.59 -11.57
N HIS A 115 -21.48 51.48 -10.46
CA HIS A 115 -22.45 52.49 -10.04
C HIS A 115 -21.79 53.81 -9.65
N THR A 116 -20.66 53.78 -8.93
CA THR A 116 -19.91 54.99 -8.56
C THR A 116 -19.24 55.64 -9.78
N ALA A 117 -18.73 54.87 -10.74
CA ALA A 117 -18.22 55.39 -12.01
C ALA A 117 -19.32 56.03 -12.87
N GLY A 118 -20.51 55.42 -12.92
CA GLY A 118 -21.69 55.99 -13.59
C GLY A 118 -22.23 57.25 -12.91
N ALA A 119 -22.27 57.27 -11.57
CA ALA A 119 -22.65 58.44 -10.78
C ALA A 119 -21.61 59.57 -10.87
N ALA A 120 -20.31 59.25 -10.94
CA ALA A 120 -19.24 60.22 -11.18
C ALA A 120 -19.31 60.80 -12.60
N ALA A 121 -19.63 59.99 -13.62
CA ALA A 121 -19.85 60.46 -14.99
C ALA A 121 -21.11 61.35 -15.11
N ALA A 122 -22.18 61.02 -14.40
CA ALA A 122 -23.41 61.83 -14.35
C ALA A 122 -23.22 63.12 -13.51
N GLY A 123 -22.45 63.06 -12.42
CA GLY A 123 -22.07 64.22 -11.61
C GLY A 123 -21.09 65.16 -12.32
N ALA A 124 -20.21 64.62 -13.18
CA ALA A 124 -19.34 65.41 -14.04
C ALA A 124 -20.11 66.19 -15.13
N ALA A 125 -21.32 65.78 -15.49
CA ALA A 125 -22.20 66.54 -16.40
C ALA A 125 -22.93 67.71 -15.71
N GLY A 126 -22.89 67.80 -14.37
CA GLY A 126 -23.62 68.81 -13.57
C GLY A 126 -22.75 69.84 -12.83
N GLY A 127 -21.43 69.80 -12.95
CA GLY A 127 -20.50 70.73 -12.28
C GLY A 127 -19.63 71.49 -13.27
N ALA A 128 -19.91 72.78 -13.46
CA ALA A 128 -19.26 73.68 -14.41
C ALA A 128 -17.82 74.07 -14.01
N GLY A 129 -17.00 74.37 -15.02
CA GLY A 129 -16.04 75.48 -14.99
C GLY A 129 -14.72 75.28 -14.24
N SER A 130 -13.65 75.21 -15.04
CA SER A 130 -12.30 75.78 -14.82
C SER A 130 -11.50 75.39 -13.56
N THR A 131 -10.44 74.61 -13.76
CA THR A 131 -9.06 75.14 -13.75
C THR A 131 -8.06 74.09 -14.25
N ALA A 132 -7.09 74.59 -15.01
CA ALA A 132 -5.99 73.86 -15.62
C ALA A 132 -4.97 73.34 -14.59
N THR A 133 -4.27 72.24 -14.90
CA THR A 133 -2.82 72.27 -15.24
C THR A 133 -2.25 70.87 -15.50
N THR A 134 -1.73 70.72 -16.72
CA THR A 134 -0.49 70.05 -17.15
C THR A 134 -0.09 68.67 -16.62
N ALA A 135 0.03 67.78 -17.61
CA ALA A 135 0.83 66.57 -17.71
C ALA A 135 2.17 66.54 -16.94
N SER A 136 2.51 65.34 -16.46
CA SER A 136 3.82 64.74 -16.75
C SER A 136 3.74 63.22 -16.75
N ASP A 137 4.19 62.69 -17.89
CA ASP A 137 4.39 61.32 -18.29
C ASP A 137 5.45 60.57 -17.46
N ALA A 138 5.54 59.26 -17.72
CA ALA A 138 6.68 58.36 -17.50
C ALA A 138 6.70 57.50 -16.21
N ALA A 139 6.20 56.27 -16.37
CA ALA A 139 6.92 55.09 -15.88
C ALA A 139 8.13 54.82 -16.81
N PRO A 140 9.25 54.23 -16.34
CA PRO A 140 9.27 52.76 -16.34
C PRO A 140 10.19 52.06 -15.30
N LYS A 141 9.77 50.81 -15.01
CA LYS A 141 10.57 49.57 -14.80
C LYS A 141 11.65 49.47 -13.72
N GLY A 142 11.51 48.43 -12.90
CA GLY A 142 12.61 47.79 -12.16
C GLY A 142 12.18 46.52 -11.44
N SER A 143 12.39 45.36 -12.07
CA SER A 143 12.33 44.01 -11.47
C SER A 143 13.41 43.78 -10.41
N PRO A 144 13.29 42.75 -9.54
CA PRO A 144 14.08 41.55 -9.83
C PRO A 144 13.38 40.20 -9.59
N LYS A 145 13.83 39.22 -10.37
CA LYS A 145 13.66 37.78 -10.23
C LYS A 145 14.27 37.26 -8.93
N GLU A 146 13.71 36.17 -8.36
CA GLU A 146 14.42 34.95 -7.93
C GLU A 146 13.38 33.86 -7.55
N ASN A 147 13.11 32.88 -8.41
CA ASN A 147 13.66 31.51 -8.45
C ASN A 147 13.29 30.62 -7.24
N GLY A 148 12.56 29.53 -7.50
CA GLY A 148 12.11 28.57 -6.48
C GLY A 148 11.52 27.29 -7.06
N LYS A 149 12.28 26.66 -7.96
CA LYS A 149 12.07 25.32 -8.54
C LYS A 149 11.91 24.24 -7.46
N ARG A 150 10.86 23.41 -7.58
CA ARG A 150 10.72 21.99 -7.12
C ARG A 150 9.24 21.63 -7.30
N GLY A 151 8.80 20.58 -7.98
CA GLY A 151 9.41 19.37 -8.50
C GLY A 151 8.25 18.38 -8.57
N ARG A 152 7.68 18.21 -9.76
CA ARG A 152 6.58 17.29 -10.07
C ARG A 152 7.16 15.89 -10.12
N GLU A 153 6.70 15.01 -9.24
CA GLU A 153 6.88 13.56 -9.40
C GLU A 153 5.50 12.96 -9.63
N GLU A 154 5.40 12.33 -10.79
CA GLU A 154 4.32 11.47 -11.23
C GLU A 154 4.50 10.13 -10.51
N GLY A 155 3.43 9.60 -9.92
CA GLY A 155 3.38 8.29 -9.28
C GLY A 155 2.16 7.57 -9.82
N GLU A 156 2.41 6.39 -10.36
CA GLU A 156 1.60 5.65 -11.33
C GLU A 156 0.38 4.98 -10.72
N ASP A 157 -0.74 5.02 -11.46
CA ASP A 157 -1.96 4.25 -11.20
C ASP A 157 -1.71 2.75 -11.48
N GLU A 158 -1.71 1.92 -10.44
CA GLU A 158 -1.91 0.47 -10.60
C GLU A 158 -3.34 0.08 -10.19
N LYS A 159 -4.14 -0.21 -11.21
CA LYS A 159 -5.42 -0.92 -11.13
C LYS A 159 -5.19 -2.33 -10.58
N GLY A 160 -5.78 -2.64 -9.43
CA GLY A 160 -6.08 -4.02 -9.02
C GLY A 160 -7.51 -4.35 -9.41
N ASP A 161 -7.67 -5.23 -10.40
CA ASP A 161 -8.94 -5.87 -10.75
C ASP A 161 -9.31 -6.89 -9.65
N ASP A 162 -10.36 -6.62 -8.87
CA ASP A 162 -10.99 -7.65 -8.03
C ASP A 162 -12.04 -8.39 -8.88
N GLU A 163 -11.66 -9.57 -9.38
CA GLU A 163 -12.57 -10.54 -9.98
C GLU A 163 -13.48 -11.14 -8.89
N GLU A 164 -14.78 -10.89 -9.06
CA GLU A 164 -15.88 -11.55 -8.38
C GLU A 164 -15.86 -13.05 -8.70
N VAL A 165 -15.51 -13.90 -7.71
CA VAL A 165 -15.70 -15.35 -7.83
C VAL A 165 -16.89 -15.75 -6.97
N ASP A 166 -18.01 -15.87 -7.67
CA ASP A 166 -19.25 -16.51 -7.22
C ASP A 166 -18.99 -18.00 -6.96
N GLY A 167 -19.42 -18.48 -5.79
CA GLY A 167 -19.06 -19.79 -5.24
C GLY A 167 -20.23 -20.46 -4.54
N GLU A 168 -21.27 -20.77 -5.30
CA GLU A 168 -22.41 -21.57 -4.85
C GLU A 168 -22.04 -23.06 -4.73
N GLU A 169 -21.84 -23.58 -3.50
CA GLU A 169 -21.87 -25.03 -3.23
C GLU A 169 -22.64 -25.40 -1.93
N ARG A 170 -23.96 -25.49 -2.10
CA ARG A 170 -24.83 -26.63 -1.74
C ARG A 170 -24.41 -27.52 -0.55
N SER A 171 -24.74 -27.12 0.68
CA SER A 171 -24.70 -28.01 1.85
C SER A 171 -25.95 -28.91 1.96
N LYS A 172 -25.71 -30.22 1.98
CA LYS A 172 -26.68 -31.32 2.08
C LYS A 172 -27.33 -31.38 3.47
N LYS A 173 -28.66 -31.52 3.52
CA LYS A 173 -29.44 -31.85 4.73
C LYS A 173 -29.01 -33.21 5.32
N PRO A 174 -28.98 -33.39 6.66
CA PRO A 174 -28.88 -34.72 7.26
C PRO A 174 -30.26 -35.42 7.26
N ARG A 175 -30.26 -36.70 6.89
CA ARG A 175 -31.38 -37.63 7.17
C ARG A 175 -31.24 -38.11 8.60
N VAL A 176 -32.23 -37.84 9.43
CA VAL A 176 -32.37 -38.47 10.75
C VAL A 176 -33.29 -39.68 10.57
N GLY A 177 -32.84 -40.83 11.05
CA GLY A 177 -33.61 -42.08 11.17
C GLY A 177 -34.31 -42.18 12.51
#